data_AF-A0A8T0GD14-F1
#
_entry.id   AF-A0A8T0GD14-F1
#
_cell.length_a   1.000
_cell.length_b   1.000
_cell.length_c   1.000
_cell.angle_alpha   90.00
_cell.angle_beta   90.00
_cell.angle_gamma   90.00
#
_symmetry.space_group_name_H-M   'P 1'
#
loop_
_entity.id
_entity.type
_entity.pdbx_description
1 polymer ?
#
loop_
_entity_poly.entity_id
_entity_poly.type
_entity_poly.pdbx_seq_one_letter_code
_entity_poly.pdbx_strand_id
1 'polypeptide(L)'
;MAATIQTKVFNGTDKALELKEGNGGNYRYLDTIPKNESSKIDCDVNATYREYWVGTAAGIAEVVITSDDCAECSDIRIVPAGVGRSKLEKTLRSPAATQAVSTSNKWSFFSLFTRKKVELFKGEAEQPTSSPTTNK
;
A
#
# COMPACT_ATOMS: atom_id res chain seq x y z
N MET A 1 28.18 -7.45 7.90
CA MET A 1 27.25 -8.02 6.92
C MET A 1 26.41 -6.87 6.40
N ALA A 2 26.37 -6.63 5.08
CA ALA A 2 25.47 -5.63 4.54
C ALA A 2 24.04 -6.07 4.83
N ALA A 3 23.25 -5.20 5.45
CA ALA A 3 21.84 -5.47 5.65
C ALA A 3 21.17 -5.34 4.28
N THR A 4 20.77 -6.46 3.68
CA THR A 4 19.99 -6.46 2.44
C THR A 4 18.52 -6.63 2.81
N ILE A 5 17.70 -5.74 2.27
CA ILE A 5 16.24 -5.79 2.36
C ILE A 5 15.70 -6.31 1.03
N GLN A 6 14.74 -7.25 1.11
CA GLN A 6 14.06 -7.75 -0.08
C GLN A 6 12.74 -7.06 -0.26
N THR A 7 12.50 -6.52 -1.45
CA THR A 7 11.23 -5.92 -1.85
C THR A 7 10.68 -6.67 -3.05
N LYS A 8 9.43 -7.09 -2.94
CA LYS A 8 8.76 -7.86 -3.99
C LYS A 8 8.09 -6.89 -4.97
N VAL A 9 8.41 -7.00 -6.25
CA VAL A 9 7.78 -6.20 -7.31
C VAL A 9 6.85 -7.10 -8.11
N PHE A 10 5.56 -6.78 -8.12
CA PHE A 10 4.53 -7.50 -8.87
C PHE A 10 4.11 -6.72 -10.11
N ASN A 11 4.10 -7.41 -11.25
CA ASN A 11 3.62 -6.88 -12.51
C ASN A 11 2.12 -7.20 -12.68
N GLY A 12 1.26 -6.20 -12.44
CA GLY A 12 -0.18 -6.28 -12.69
C GLY A 12 -0.62 -5.75 -14.05
N THR A 13 0.32 -5.55 -14.99
CA THR A 13 0.02 -5.10 -16.35
C THR A 13 -0.24 -6.28 -17.29
N ASP A 14 -0.74 -5.99 -18.49
CA ASP A 14 -0.98 -6.96 -19.56
C ASP A 14 0.30 -7.35 -20.33
N LYS A 15 1.44 -6.73 -20.03
CA LYS A 15 2.71 -6.90 -20.75
C LYS A 15 3.81 -7.41 -19.83
N ALA A 16 4.86 -7.98 -20.42
CA ALA A 16 6.09 -8.27 -19.68
C ALA A 16 6.86 -6.96 -19.44
N LEU A 17 7.40 -6.82 -18.23
CA LEU A 17 8.17 -5.64 -17.83
C LEU A 17 9.63 -6.02 -17.61
N GLU A 18 10.54 -5.20 -18.11
CA GLU A 18 11.97 -5.29 -17.81
C GLU A 18 12.28 -4.45 -16.59
N LEU A 19 12.95 -5.07 -15.63
CA LEU A 19 13.50 -4.43 -14.45
C LEU A 19 14.98 -4.14 -14.69
N LYS A 20 15.35 -2.86 -14.58
CA LYS A 20 16.71 -2.38 -14.75
C LYS A 20 17.12 -1.56 -13.54
N GLU A 21 18.37 -1.65 -13.15
CA GLU A 21 18.97 -0.88 -12.05
C GLU A 21 19.97 0.13 -12.60
N GLY A 22 19.92 1.37 -12.13
CA GLY A 22 20.93 2.36 -12.44
C GLY A 22 20.40 3.80 -12.45
N ASN A 23 21.29 4.77 -12.63
CA ASN A 23 20.99 6.20 -12.58
C ASN A 23 21.65 6.92 -13.77
N GLY A 24 21.04 8.00 -14.23
CA GLY A 24 21.64 8.92 -15.21
C GLY A 24 21.87 8.31 -16.58
N GLY A 25 21.03 7.36 -17.01
CA GLY A 25 21.13 6.71 -18.33
C GLY A 25 22.04 5.48 -18.39
N ASN A 26 22.74 5.13 -17.30
CA ASN A 26 23.50 3.89 -17.20
C ASN A 26 22.67 2.83 -16.50
N TYR A 27 22.07 1.93 -17.27
CA TYR A 27 21.16 0.90 -16.76
C TYR A 27 21.76 -0.49 -16.90
N ARG A 28 21.72 -1.26 -15.82
CA ARG A 28 21.99 -2.69 -15.79
C ARG A 28 20.68 -3.45 -15.78
N TYR A 29 20.51 -4.38 -16.72
CA TYR A 29 19.37 -5.30 -16.69
C TYR A 29 19.46 -6.22 -15.49
N LEU A 30 18.36 -6.33 -14.73
CA LEU A 30 18.25 -7.26 -13.60
C LEU A 30 17.41 -8.47 -13.97
N ASP A 31 16.19 -8.24 -14.44
CA ASP A 31 15.21 -9.31 -14.65
C ASP A 31 14.09 -8.89 -15.61
N THR A 32 13.34 -9.86 -16.12
CA THR A 32 12.07 -9.65 -16.83
C THR A 32 10.96 -10.22 -15.97
N ILE A 33 10.03 -9.36 -15.57
CA ILE A 33 8.84 -9.71 -14.80
C ILE A 33 7.69 -10.02 -15.77
N PRO A 34 7.30 -11.30 -15.95
CA PRO A 34 6.18 -11.65 -16.82
C PRO A 34 4.86 -11.05 -16.33
N LYS A 35 3.85 -11.06 -17.20
CA LYS A 35 2.51 -10.57 -16.84
C LYS A 35 1.97 -11.34 -15.63
N ASN A 36 1.38 -10.62 -14.67
CA ASN A 36 0.81 -11.18 -13.44
C ASN A 36 1.78 -12.01 -12.58
N GLU A 37 3.09 -11.79 -12.75
CA GLU A 37 4.14 -12.42 -11.96
C GLU A 37 4.87 -11.40 -11.10
N SER A 38 5.79 -11.88 -10.28
CA SER A 38 6.58 -11.03 -9.39
C SER A 38 8.05 -11.41 -9.41
N SER A 39 8.91 -10.40 -9.31
CA SER A 39 10.33 -10.58 -9.04
C SER A 39 10.70 -9.96 -7.68
N LYS A 40 11.88 -10.33 -7.17
CA LYS A 40 12.42 -9.80 -5.92
C LYS A 40 13.61 -8.93 -6.22
N ILE A 41 13.67 -7.79 -5.54
CA ILE A 41 14.80 -6.88 -5.60
C ILE A 41 15.50 -6.93 -4.25
N ASP A 42 16.76 -7.32 -4.27
CA ASP A 42 17.65 -7.21 -3.12
C ASP A 42 18.23 -5.79 -3.12
N CYS A 43 17.77 -4.97 -2.17
CA CYS A 43 18.30 -3.62 -1.97
C CYS A 43 19.23 -3.61 -0.77
N ASP A 44 20.44 -3.10 -0.95
CA ASP A 44 21.37 -2.88 0.16
C ASP A 44 21.07 -1.51 0.80
N VAL A 45 20.70 -1.51 2.08
CA VAL A 45 20.35 -0.26 2.80
C VAL A 45 21.56 0.65 3.02
N ASN A 46 22.78 0.14 2.85
CA ASN A 46 24.02 0.91 3.02
C ASN A 46 24.63 1.34 1.68
N ALA A 47 24.04 0.94 0.56
CA ALA A 47 24.52 1.34 -0.75
C ALA A 47 24.11 2.79 -1.07
N THR A 48 24.89 3.43 -1.93
CA THR A 48 24.54 4.71 -2.54
C THR A 48 23.20 4.60 -3.26
N TYR A 49 22.44 5.70 -3.28
CA TYR A 49 21.12 5.82 -3.92
C TYR A 49 21.03 5.07 -5.26
N ARG A 50 19.97 4.26 -5.41
CA ARG A 50 19.70 3.48 -6.63
C ARG A 50 18.28 3.70 -7.12
N GLU A 51 18.13 3.64 -8.42
CA GLU A 51 16.83 3.67 -9.09
C GLU A 51 16.63 2.37 -9.86
N TYR A 52 15.42 1.83 -9.73
CA TYR A 52 14.97 0.66 -10.44
C TYR A 52 13.91 1.07 -11.46
N TRP A 53 14.30 1.00 -12.72
CA TRP A 53 13.50 1.36 -13.86
C TRP A 53 12.69 0.16 -14.29
N VAL A 54 11.37 0.31 -14.36
CA VAL A 54 10.48 -0.73 -14.85
C VAL A 54 9.76 -0.21 -16.08
N GLY A 55 9.94 -0.93 -17.19
CA GLY A 55 9.39 -0.55 -18.47
C GLY A 55 9.19 -1.73 -19.38
N THR A 56 8.71 -1.47 -20.59
CA THR A 56 8.60 -2.53 -21.60
C THR A 56 9.92 -2.71 -22.35
N ALA A 57 10.10 -3.86 -23.00
CA ALA A 57 11.27 -4.13 -23.87
C ALA A 57 11.43 -3.11 -25.02
N ALA A 58 10.37 -2.37 -25.35
CA ALA A 58 10.40 -1.25 -26.29
C ALA A 58 11.12 0.01 -25.74
N GLY A 59 11.65 -0.03 -24.51
CA GLY A 59 12.39 1.08 -23.90
C GLY A 59 11.52 2.18 -23.32
N ILE A 60 10.20 2.00 -23.28
CA ILE A 60 9.29 2.94 -22.63
C ILE A 60 9.30 2.62 -21.13
N ALA A 61 9.95 3.48 -20.35
CA ALA A 61 9.89 3.45 -18.89
C ALA A 61 8.47 3.74 -18.43
N GLU A 62 7.84 2.78 -17.76
CA GLU A 62 6.48 2.94 -17.25
C GLU A 62 6.48 3.55 -15.84
N VAL A 63 7.42 3.12 -15.00
CA VAL A 63 7.56 3.57 -13.61
C VAL A 63 9.02 3.48 -13.14
N VAL A 64 9.36 4.28 -12.14
CA VAL A 64 10.65 4.25 -11.45
C VAL A 64 10.41 3.95 -9.97
N ILE A 65 11.12 2.98 -9.42
CA ILE A 65 11.12 2.61 -8.01
C ILE A 65 12.45 3.08 -7.41
N THR A 66 12.41 3.88 -6.36
CA THR A 66 13.64 4.38 -5.70
C THR A 66 14.13 3.41 -4.64
N SER A 67 15.39 3.54 -4.22
CA SER A 67 15.92 2.80 -3.07
C SER A 67 15.13 3.02 -1.78
N ASP A 68 14.57 4.23 -1.60
CA ASP A 68 13.72 4.56 -0.45
C ASP A 68 12.40 3.78 -0.51
N ASP A 69 11.78 3.67 -1.68
CA ASP A 69 10.58 2.83 -1.86
C ASP A 69 10.86 1.37 -1.51
N CYS A 70 12.04 0.87 -1.85
CA CYS A 70 12.44 -0.48 -1.46
C CYS A 70 12.68 -0.60 0.05
N ALA A 71 13.23 0.44 0.70
CA ALA A 71 13.42 0.50 2.15
C ALA A 71 12.10 0.52 2.92
N GLU A 72 11.15 1.32 2.45
CA GLU A 72 9.87 1.53 3.12
C GLU A 72 8.84 0.46 2.80
N CYS A 73 8.91 -0.18 1.64
CA CYS A 73 7.89 -1.13 1.18
C CYS A 73 8.37 -2.59 1.25
N SER A 74 7.46 -3.50 1.60
CA SER A 74 7.68 -4.94 1.42
C SER A 74 7.29 -5.40 0.02
N ASP A 75 6.22 -4.80 -0.51
CA ASP A 75 5.62 -5.17 -1.79
C ASP A 75 5.26 -3.91 -2.57
N ILE A 76 5.63 -3.91 -3.85
CA ILE A 76 5.33 -2.85 -4.81
C ILE A 76 4.62 -3.49 -5.99
N ARG A 77 3.41 -3.02 -6.29
CA ARG A 77 2.60 -3.50 -7.39
C ARG A 77 2.56 -2.47 -8.50
N ILE A 78 2.81 -2.90 -9.73
CA ILE A 78 2.69 -2.06 -10.91
C ILE A 78 1.34 -2.35 -11.53
N VAL A 79 0.47 -1.34 -11.59
CA VAL A 79 -0.89 -1.46 -12.14
C VAL A 79 -1.09 -0.48 -13.30
N PRO A 80 -1.86 -0.85 -14.33
CA PRO A 80 -2.17 0.06 -15.42
C PRO A 80 -2.98 1.26 -14.91
N ALA A 81 -2.60 2.47 -15.32
CA ALA A 81 -3.21 3.74 -14.91
C ALA A 81 -3.78 4.55 -16.10
N GLY A 82 -3.85 3.94 -17.28
CA GLY A 82 -4.34 4.55 -18.52
C GLY A 82 -3.54 4.06 -19.72
N VAL A 83 -3.84 4.60 -20.90
CA VAL A 83 -3.16 4.22 -22.14
C VAL A 83 -1.67 4.60 -22.03
N GLY A 84 -0.80 3.59 -21.97
CA GLY A 84 0.65 3.77 -21.91
C GLY A 84 1.18 4.33 -20.59
N ARG A 85 0.40 4.26 -19.51
CA ARG A 85 0.81 4.72 -18.17
C ARG A 85 0.56 3.64 -17.14
N SER A 86 1.49 3.51 -16.20
CA SER A 86 1.37 2.63 -15.06
C SER A 86 1.53 3.41 -13.76
N LYS A 87 0.97 2.88 -12.69
CA LYS A 87 1.03 3.42 -11.33
C LYS A 87 1.62 2.39 -10.39
N LEU A 88 2.33 2.87 -9.38
CA LEU A 88 2.82 2.06 -8.27
C LEU A 88 1.76 2.03 -7.15
N GLU A 89 1.35 0.85 -6.74
CA GLU A 89 0.68 0.61 -5.46
C GLU A 89 1.71 0.05 -4.48
N LYS A 90 1.89 0.73 -3.36
CA LYS A 90 2.95 0.44 -2.40
C LYS A 90 2.36 -0.14 -1.13
N THR A 91 2.90 -1.26 -0.67
CA THR A 91 2.58 -1.86 0.63
C THR A 91 3.75 -1.60 1.57
N LEU A 92 3.52 -0.73 2.56
CA LEU A 92 4.53 -0.38 3.55
C LEU A 92 4.93 -1.62 4.35
N ARG A 93 6.24 -1.75 4.55
CA ARG A 93 6.83 -2.73 5.45
C ARG A 93 6.34 -2.37 6.85
N SER A 94 5.69 -3.30 7.53
CA SER A 94 5.25 -3.06 8.91
C SER A 94 6.49 -2.74 9.76
N PRO A 95 6.45 -1.70 10.62
CA PRO A 95 7.49 -1.55 11.63
C PRO A 95 7.54 -2.85 12.43
N ALA A 96 8.75 -3.35 12.72
CA ALA A 96 8.93 -4.55 13.50
C ALA A 96 7.99 -4.47 14.72
N ALA A 97 7.06 -5.42 14.80
CA ALA A 97 6.03 -5.40 15.81
C ALA A 97 6.67 -5.47 17.20
N THR A 98 6.71 -4.36 17.92
CA THR A 98 6.34 -4.44 19.34
C THR A 98 4.88 -4.91 19.31
N GLN A 99 4.67 -6.16 19.73
CA GLN A 99 3.41 -6.89 19.60
C GLN A 99 2.19 -5.98 19.85
N ALA A 100 1.41 -5.74 18.80
CA ALA A 100 0.03 -5.30 18.93
C ALA A 100 -0.83 -6.31 18.17
N VAL A 101 -1.61 -7.01 18.97
CA VAL A 101 -2.63 -8.03 18.67
C VAL A 101 -3.33 -7.87 17.32
N SER A 102 -3.51 -9.02 16.68
CA SER A 102 -4.39 -9.33 15.55
C SER A 102 -5.66 -8.47 15.47
N THR A 103 -5.88 -7.86 14.31
CA THR A 103 -7.21 -7.90 13.70
C THR A 103 -7.07 -7.73 12.19
N SER A 104 -7.45 -8.77 11.47
CA SER A 104 -7.69 -8.70 10.03
C SER A 104 -8.68 -7.58 9.73
N ASN A 105 -8.38 -6.70 8.79
CA ASN A 105 -9.42 -6.16 7.93
C ASN A 105 -8.86 -5.69 6.59
N LYS A 106 -9.40 -6.30 5.54
CA LYS A 106 -9.29 -5.85 4.15
C LYS A 106 -9.95 -4.48 4.03
N TRP A 107 -9.21 -3.55 3.44
CA TRP A 107 -9.70 -2.34 2.76
C TRP A 107 -10.52 -1.37 3.62
N SER A 108 -9.91 -0.24 4.01
CA SER A 108 -10.57 1.07 3.87
C SER A 108 -9.57 2.22 3.97
N PHE A 109 -9.66 3.05 2.93
CA PHE A 109 -9.11 4.39 2.74
C PHE A 109 -9.38 5.33 3.93
N PHE A 110 -8.55 6.37 4.03
CA PHE A 110 -8.69 7.55 4.89
C PHE A 110 -10.14 8.06 5.02
N SER A 111 -10.66 8.17 6.24
CA SER A 111 -11.29 9.39 6.78
C SER A 111 -11.92 9.18 8.19
N LEU A 112 -11.77 10.23 9.01
CA LEU A 112 -12.57 10.60 10.20
C LEU A 112 -12.44 9.79 11.51
N PHE A 113 -11.72 10.38 12.47
CA PHE A 113 -11.96 10.28 13.92
C PHE A 113 -12.22 11.73 14.42
N THR A 114 -13.14 12.08 15.34
CA THR A 114 -14.19 11.43 16.16
C THR A 114 -15.05 12.55 16.77
N ARG A 115 -16.31 12.34 17.16
CA ARG A 115 -16.79 11.99 18.52
C ARG A 115 -18.32 12.16 18.50
N LYS A 116 -19.19 11.49 19.26
CA LYS A 116 -19.18 10.37 20.22
C LYS A 116 -20.68 10.17 20.54
N LYS A 117 -21.25 8.97 20.39
CA LYS A 117 -22.60 8.64 20.88
C LYS A 117 -22.42 7.74 22.10
N VAL A 118 -23.01 8.12 23.24
CA VAL A 118 -23.06 7.30 24.46
C VAL A 118 -24.50 6.79 24.62
N GLU A 119 -24.58 5.52 24.97
CA GLU A 119 -25.72 4.62 24.91
C GLU A 119 -26.77 4.83 26.02
N LEU A 120 -27.94 4.24 25.74
CA LEU A 120 -29.12 4.02 26.57
C LEU A 120 -28.93 2.88 27.60
N PHE A 121 -29.95 2.75 28.46
CA PHE A 121 -30.30 1.72 29.48
C PHE A 121 -29.92 2.12 30.90
N LYS A 122 -30.79 2.05 31.93
CA LYS A 122 -31.84 1.07 32.30
C LYS A 122 -32.71 1.77 33.39
N GLY A 123 -34.04 1.88 33.30
CA GLY A 123 -35.02 0.91 33.81
C GLY A 123 -35.21 0.96 35.34
N GLU A 124 -36.25 1.65 35.86
CA GLU A 124 -37.06 1.23 37.03
C GLU A 124 -38.35 2.09 37.16
N ALA A 125 -39.35 1.58 37.89
CA ALA A 125 -40.79 1.76 37.69
C ALA A 125 -41.51 2.66 38.72
N GLU A 126 -42.85 2.70 38.58
CA GLU A 126 -43.95 3.19 39.45
C GLU A 126 -44.42 4.66 39.25
N GLN A 127 -45.54 4.94 38.56
CA GLN A 127 -47.00 4.83 38.83
C GLN A 127 -47.63 6.16 39.37
N PRO A 128 -48.98 6.35 39.38
CA PRO A 128 -49.75 7.17 38.43
C PRO A 128 -50.47 8.39 39.06
N THR A 129 -51.09 9.29 38.26
CA THR A 129 -52.46 9.89 38.49
C THR A 129 -52.82 11.08 37.55
N SER A 130 -53.93 10.93 36.79
CA SER A 130 -55.09 11.86 36.56
C SER A 130 -54.85 13.39 36.35
N SER A 131 -55.17 14.07 35.23
CA SER A 131 -56.50 14.51 34.67
C SER A 131 -56.33 15.95 34.05
N PRO A 132 -57.34 16.68 33.48
CA PRO A 132 -57.65 16.75 32.04
C PRO A 132 -57.82 18.20 31.46
N THR A 133 -58.40 18.30 30.23
CA THR A 133 -59.16 19.45 29.63
C THR A 133 -58.33 20.57 28.94
N THR A 134 -58.70 21.21 27.82
CA THR A 134 -59.97 21.36 27.09
C THR A 134 -59.70 21.75 25.63
N ASN A 135 -60.56 21.27 24.71
CA ASN A 135 -60.79 21.80 23.37
C ASN A 135 -61.39 23.23 23.41
N LYS A 136 -60.95 24.12 22.51
CA LYS A 136 -61.82 25.11 21.88
C LYS A 136 -61.21 25.64 20.59
#